data_AF-A0A353R6H0-F1
#
_entry.id   AF-A0A353R6H0-F1
#
_cell.length_a   1.000
_cell.length_b   1.000
_cell.length_c   1.000
_cell.angle_alpha   90.00
_cell.angle_beta   90.00
_cell.angle_gamma   90.00
#
_symmetry.space_group_name_H-M   'P 1'
#
loop_
_entity.id
_entity.type
_entity.pdbx_description
1 polymer ?
#
loop_
_entity_poly.entity_id
_entity_poly.type
_entity_poly.pdbx_seq_one_letter_code
_entity_poly.pdbx_strand_id
1 'polypeptide(L)' 'TSMLNQVMLPEIEAFPPPAIKGKNVRIKYITQLPTACPSFAFFCKLPQYVREDYKRYLENKLRSHFDFKGTPVQIFMRKK' A
#
# COMPACT_ATOMS: atom_id res chain seq x y z
N THR A 1 -8.35 1.68 12.29
CA THR A 1 -7.88 2.35 11.04
C THR A 1 -6.71 3.30 11.23
N SER A 2 -6.59 4.02 12.36
CA SER A 2 -5.47 4.97 12.56
C SER A 2 -4.09 4.31 12.63
N MET A 3 -3.95 3.17 13.34
CA MET A 3 -2.68 2.47 13.53
C MET A 3 -2.03 2.06 12.19
N LEU A 4 -2.82 1.58 11.23
CA LEU A 4 -2.31 1.14 9.94
C LEU A 4 -1.74 2.30 9.12
N ASN A 5 -2.38 3.47 9.20
CA ASN A 5 -1.87 4.67 8.57
C ASN A 5 -0.62 5.20 9.27
N GLN A 6 -0.58 5.15 10.60
CA GLN A 6 0.59 5.58 11.38
C GLN A 6 1.85 4.75 11.09
N VAL A 7 1.69 3.44 10.82
CA VAL A 7 2.82 2.55 10.52
C VAL A 7 3.24 2.64 9.05
N MET A 8 2.29 2.61 8.11
CA MET A 8 2.62 2.51 6.68
C MET A 8 2.92 3.86 6.01
N LEU A 9 2.32 4.98 6.44
CA LEU A 9 2.62 6.28 5.87
C LEU A 9 4.11 6.68 5.98
N PRO A 10 4.79 6.57 7.14
CA PRO A 10 6.20 6.93 7.23
C PRO A 10 7.09 6.01 6.37
N GLU A 11 6.74 4.73 6.21
CA GLU A 11 7.50 3.84 5.32
C GLU A 11 7.36 4.22 3.84
N ILE A 12 6.17 4.67 3.44
CA ILE A 12 5.92 5.16 2.07
C ILE A 12 6.62 6.49 1.84
N GLU A 13 6.73 7.34 2.85
CA GLU A 13 7.49 8.61 2.76
C GLU A 13 9.00 8.36 2.68
N ALA A 14 9.51 7.35 3.40
CA ALA A 14 10.91 6.93 3.33
C ALA A 14 11.28 6.31 1.97
N PHE A 15 10.37 5.51 1.39
CA PHE A 15 10.56 4.90 0.09
C PHE A 15 9.39 5.22 -0.84
N PRO A 16 9.39 6.40 -1.48
CA PRO A 16 8.30 6.79 -2.37
C PRO A 16 8.27 5.91 -3.63
N PRO A 17 7.09 5.68 -4.22
CA PRO A 17 6.98 4.96 -5.47
C PRO A 17 7.73 5.71 -6.58
N PRO A 18 8.41 4.97 -7.48
CA PRO A 18 9.19 5.59 -8.54
C PRO A 18 8.33 6.49 -9.42
N ALA A 19 8.85 7.69 -9.71
CA ALA A 19 8.18 8.65 -10.56
C ALA A 19 8.14 8.15 -12.00
N ILE A 20 6.95 7.82 -12.49
CA ILE A 20 6.78 7.46 -13.90
C ILE A 20 6.38 8.71 -14.67
N LYS A 21 7.15 9.06 -15.71
CA LYS A 21 6.91 10.24 -16.55
C LYS A 21 6.80 11.55 -15.72
N GLY A 22 7.66 11.70 -14.72
CA GLY A 22 7.71 12.89 -13.85
C GLY A 22 6.52 13.05 -12.89
N LYS A 23 5.63 12.06 -12.78
CA LYS A 23 4.48 12.09 -11.87
C LYS A 23 4.76 11.24 -10.64
N ASN A 24 4.86 11.91 -9.50
CA ASN A 24 5.01 11.26 -8.20
C ASN A 24 3.65 10.78 -7.70
N VAL A 25 3.55 9.50 -7.29
CA VAL A 25 2.35 8.97 -6.67
C VAL A 25 2.46 9.14 -5.16
N ARG A 26 1.61 9.99 -4.58
CA ARG A 26 1.48 10.09 -3.12
C ARG A 26 0.28 9.28 -2.66
N ILE A 27 0.51 8.35 -1.73
CA ILE A 27 -0.54 7.62 -1.02
C ILE A 27 -0.98 8.50 0.14
N LYS A 28 -2.30 8.74 0.24
CA LYS A 28 -2.85 9.61 1.28
C LYS A 28 -3.39 8.83 2.47
N TYR A 29 -3.94 7.66 2.21
CA TYR A 29 -4.69 6.90 3.19
C TYR A 29 -4.78 5.44 2.79
N ILE A 30 -4.85 4.57 3.79
CA ILE A 30 -4.89 3.12 3.65
C ILE A 30 -6.03 2.59 4.51
N THR A 31 -6.80 1.67 3.95
CA THR A 31 -7.89 0.98 4.65
C THR A 31 -7.77 -0.52 4.52
N GLN A 32 -8.08 -1.23 5.59
CA GLN A 32 -8.38 -2.66 5.51
C GLN A 32 -9.81 -2.86 5.02
N LEU A 33 -9.99 -3.75 4.06
CA LEU A 33 -11.31 -4.19 3.59
C LEU A 33 -11.76 -5.41 4.43
N PRO A 34 -13.05 -5.52 4.79
CA PRO A 34 -13.59 -6.71 5.45
C PRO A 34 -13.74 -7.81 4.41
N THR A 35 -12.72 -8.66 4.29
CA THR A 35 -12.68 -9.75 3.30
C THR A 35 -12.04 -10.97 3.96
N ALA A 36 -12.36 -12.17 3.49
CA ALA A 36 -11.84 -13.42 4.07
C ALA A 36 -10.30 -13.50 4.04
N CYS A 37 -9.67 -12.84 3.07
CA CYS A 37 -8.22 -12.64 3.01
C CYS A 37 -7.86 -11.21 3.44
N PRO A 38 -6.72 -10.99 4.13
CA PRO A 38 -6.27 -9.67 4.52
C PRO A 38 -6.07 -8.78 3.29
N SER A 39 -7.02 -7.87 3.08
CA SER A 39 -7.11 -7.02 1.90
C SER A 39 -6.94 -5.56 2.27
N PHE A 40 -6.00 -4.89 1.62
CA PHE A 40 -5.67 -3.50 1.89
C PHE A 40 -5.91 -2.64 0.65
N ALA A 41 -6.70 -1.58 0.81
CA ALA A 41 -6.92 -0.58 -0.22
C ALA A 41 -6.07 0.67 0.08
N PHE A 42 -5.18 0.99 -0.84
CA PHE A 42 -4.35 2.18 -0.83
C PHE A 42 -5.00 3.25 -1.70
N PHE A 43 -5.28 4.41 -1.12
CA PHE A 43 -5.86 5.54 -1.82
C PHE A 43 -4.79 6.52 -2.26
N CYS A 44 -4.68 6.69 -3.58
CA CYS A 44 -3.70 7.58 -4.19
C CYS A 44 -4.33 8.36 -5.35
N LYS A 45 -3.73 9.52 -5.69
CA LYS A 45 -4.23 10.38 -6.78
C LYS A 45 -4.11 9.72 -8.15
N LEU A 46 -3.12 8.84 -8.29
CA LEU A 46 -2.61 8.32 -9.55
C LEU A 46 -2.30 6.81 -9.44
N PRO A 47 -3.31 5.96 -9.19
CA PRO A 47 -3.09 4.52 -8.97
C PRO A 47 -2.50 3.80 -10.19
N GLN A 48 -2.78 4.28 -11.40
CA GLN A 48 -2.28 3.70 -12.66
C GLN A 48 -0.76 3.76 -12.79
N TYR A 49 -0.08 4.65 -12.06
CA TYR A 49 1.37 4.82 -12.14
C TYR A 49 2.10 4.01 -11.08
N VAL A 50 1.40 3.21 -10.28
CA VAL A 50 2.05 2.33 -9.32
C VAL A 50 2.31 0.98 -9.96
N ARG A 51 3.60 0.66 -10.16
CA ARG A 51 4.03 -0.62 -10.73
C ARG A 51 3.75 -1.76 -9.76
N GLU A 52 3.71 -2.96 -10.31
CA GLU A 52 3.56 -4.19 -9.54
C GLU A 52 4.72 -4.40 -8.56
N ASP A 53 5.95 -4.01 -8.93
CA ASP A 53 7.12 -4.11 -8.05
C ASP A 53 6.92 -3.33 -6.74
N TYR A 54 6.33 -2.14 -6.84
CA TYR A 54 6.01 -1.33 -5.66
C TYR A 54 4.85 -1.92 -4.86
N LYS A 55 3.87 -2.58 -5.51
CA LYS A 55 2.84 -3.35 -4.78
C LYS A 55 3.46 -4.47 -3.96
N ARG A 56 4.42 -5.22 -4.52
CA ARG A 56 5.15 -6.28 -3.80
C ARG A 56 5.96 -5.74 -2.64
N TYR A 57 6.59 -4.57 -2.81
CA TYR A 57 7.25 -3.87 -1.69
C TYR A 57 6.28 -3.57 -0.54
N LEU A 58 5.12 -2.97 -0.83
CA LEU A 58 4.10 -2.69 0.18
C LEU A 58 3.57 -3.96 0.84
N GLU A 59 3.44 -5.05 0.09
CA GLU A 59 3.03 -6.36 0.60
C GLU A 59 4.03 -6.91 1.60
N ASN A 60 5.31 -6.90 1.25
CA ASN A 60 6.38 -7.37 2.12
C ASN A 60 6.46 -6.55 3.41
N LYS A 61 6.23 -5.24 3.33
CA LYS A 61 6.17 -4.37 4.51
C LYS A 61 4.97 -4.65 5.40
N LEU A 62 3.79 -4.83 4.82
CA LEU A 62 2.61 -5.27 5.58
C LEU A 62 2.84 -6.61 6.27
N ARG A 63 3.47 -7.58 5.59
CA ARG A 63 3.82 -8.88 6.19
C ARG A 63 4.82 -8.74 7.34
N SER A 64 5.80 -7.85 7.21
CA SER A 64 6.82 -7.62 8.25
C SER A 64 6.24 -7.00 9.52
N HIS A 65 5.28 -6.08 9.39
CA HIS A 65 4.67 -5.38 10.53
C HIS A 65 3.58 -6.17 11.24
N PHE A 66 2.83 -7.00 10.51
CA PHE A 66 1.63 -7.68 11.03
C PHE A 66 1.75 -9.21 11.05
N ASP A 67 2.94 -9.75 10.75
CA ASP A 67 3.29 -11.19 10.71
C ASP A 67 2.25 -12.08 10.00
N PHE A 68 1.80 -11.66 8.81
CA PHE A 68 0.90 -12.45 7.98
C PHE A 68 1.65 -13.64 7.36
N LYS A 69 1.66 -14.79 8.04
CA LYS A 69 2.18 -16.07 7.54
C LYS A 69 1.06 -16.97 7.04
N GLY A 70 1.20 -17.49 5.81
CA GLY A 70 0.29 -18.50 5.26
C GLY A 70 -1.02 -17.97 4.65
N THR A 71 -1.26 -16.66 4.65
CA THR A 71 -2.41 -16.05 3.95
C THR A 71 -1.96 -15.08 2.86
N PRO A 72 -2.60 -15.11 1.68
CA PRO A 72 -2.30 -14.13 0.63
C PRO A 72 -2.79 -12.75 1.06
N VAL A 73 -1.88 -11.77 1.02
CA VAL A 73 -2.20 -10.36 1.29
C VAL A 73 -2.58 -9.71 -0.03
N GLN A 74 -3.81 -9.22 -0.13
CA GLN A 74 -4.29 -8.57 -1.35
C GLN A 74 -4.14 -7.05 -1.24
N ILE A 75 -3.50 -6.46 -2.26
CA ILE A 75 -3.30 -5.01 -2.34
C ILE A 75 -4.12 -4.44 -3.49
N PHE A 76 -5.01 -3.53 -3.15
CA PHE A 76 -5.82 -2.77 -4.09
C PHE A 76 -5.37 -1.31 -4.11
N MET A 77 -5.20 -0.75 -5.30
CA MET A 77 -4.91 0.68 -5.45
C MET A 77 -6.13 1.35 -6.02
N ARG A 78 -6.73 2.22 -5.23
CA ARG A 78 -7.93 2.97 -5.61
C ARG A 78 -7.58 4.42 -5.83
N LYS A 79 -8.23 5.00 -6.84
CA LYS A 79 -8.21 6.45 -7.04
C LYS A 79 -9.07 7.07 -5.95
N LYS A 80 -8.53 8.10 -5.28
CA LYS A 80 -9.34 9.02 -4.48
C LYS A 80 -9.82 10.17 -5.35
#